data_AF-A0A960D6F5-F1
#
_entry.id   AF-A0A960D6F5-F1
#
_cell.length_a   1.000
_cell.length_b   1.000
_cell.length_c   1.000
_cell.angle_alpha   90.00
_cell.angle_beta   90.00
_cell.angle_gamma   90.00
#
_symmetry.space_group_name_H-M   'P 1'
#
loop_
_entity.id
_entity.type
_entity.pdbx_description
1 polymer ?
#
loop_
_entity_poly.entity_id
_entity_poly.type
_entity_poly.pdbx_seq_one_letter_code
_entity_poly.pdbx_strand_id
1 'polypeptide(L)'
;LVEKHDLAFGTSRWSSKLVHGGLRYLATGNVGIARRSAVERGILMTRNAPHLVHAMPQLVPLFADTGWAKRALVRTGFVAGDGLRALAGTRSSVLPRSRRIGADEALAMTPTLRRDALDGALLAY
;
A
#
# COMPACT_ATOMS: atom_id res chain seq x y z
N LEU A 1 19.17 18.61 -20.27
CA LEU A 1 17.78 18.11 -20.31
C LEU A 1 17.01 18.98 -21.27
N VAL A 2 16.37 18.39 -22.28
CA VAL A 2 15.52 19.12 -23.24
C VAL A 2 14.17 18.41 -23.27
N GLU A 3 13.11 19.14 -22.93
CA GLU A 3 11.73 18.65 -22.91
C GLU A 3 10.97 19.35 -24.04
N LYS A 4 10.17 18.60 -24.80
CA LYS A 4 9.41 19.15 -25.94
C LYS A 4 8.24 19.99 -25.47
N HIS A 5 7.64 19.62 -24.34
CA HIS A 5 6.49 20.28 -23.76
C HIS A 5 6.89 20.94 -22.43
N ASP A 6 6.25 20.51 -21.33
CA ASP A 6 6.57 20.93 -19.97
C ASP A 6 7.14 19.75 -19.18
N LEU A 7 7.84 20.04 -18.07
CA LEU A 7 8.40 19.00 -17.21
C LEU A 7 7.30 18.01 -16.78
N ALA A 8 7.60 16.72 -16.88
CA ALA A 8 6.69 15.64 -16.53
C ALA A 8 5.38 15.56 -17.37
N PHE A 9 5.30 16.23 -18.54
CA PHE A 9 4.10 16.25 -19.39
C PHE A 9 3.64 14.86 -19.88
N GLY A 10 4.55 13.89 -20.00
CA GLY A 10 4.23 12.54 -20.45
C GLY A 10 3.56 11.66 -19.37
N THR A 11 3.95 10.39 -19.33
CA THR A 11 3.38 9.38 -18.41
C THR A 11 3.52 9.77 -16.93
N SER A 12 4.54 10.57 -16.59
CA SER A 12 4.80 11.01 -15.21
C SER A 12 3.59 11.70 -14.55
N ARG A 13 2.83 12.54 -15.27
CA ARG A 13 1.60 13.17 -14.74
C ARG A 13 0.37 12.26 -14.79
N TRP A 14 0.39 11.21 -15.63
CA TRP A 14 -0.73 10.29 -15.90
C TRP A 14 -0.63 8.97 -15.13
N SER A 15 0.11 8.93 -14.02
CA SER A 15 0.17 7.78 -13.14
C SER A 15 -1.00 7.72 -12.14
N SER A 16 -1.12 6.59 -11.44
CA SER A 16 -1.98 6.44 -10.25
C SER A 16 -1.60 7.37 -9.10
N LYS A 17 -0.42 8.01 -9.17
CA LYS A 17 0.18 8.86 -8.12
C LYS A 17 0.43 8.09 -6.81
N LEU A 18 0.64 6.78 -6.92
CA LEU A 18 0.98 5.92 -5.80
C LEU A 18 2.39 5.32 -5.97
N VAL A 19 3.21 5.46 -4.94
CA VAL A 19 4.50 4.76 -4.85
C VAL A 19 4.24 3.36 -4.28
N HIS A 20 3.92 2.42 -5.17
CA HIS A 20 3.69 1.01 -4.84
C HIS A 20 4.61 0.09 -5.66
N GLY A 21 4.79 -1.16 -5.24
CA GLY A 21 5.47 -2.13 -6.12
C GLY A 21 6.00 -3.38 -5.44
N GLY A 22 6.43 -3.30 -4.18
CA GLY A 22 7.04 -4.43 -3.46
C GLY A 22 6.21 -5.71 -3.50
N LEU A 23 4.89 -5.62 -3.30
CA LEU A 23 4.01 -6.78 -3.23
C LEU A 23 3.78 -7.47 -4.59
N ARG A 24 3.68 -6.69 -5.69
CA ARG A 24 3.52 -7.25 -7.04
C ARG A 24 4.74 -8.09 -7.44
N TYR A 25 5.93 -7.57 -7.17
CA TYR A 25 7.17 -8.29 -7.47
C TYR A 25 7.37 -9.53 -6.61
N LEU A 26 6.93 -9.50 -5.34
CA LEU A 26 6.89 -10.69 -4.51
C LEU A 26 5.95 -11.76 -5.05
N ALA A 27 4.76 -11.37 -5.52
CA ALA A 27 3.80 -12.32 -6.08
C ALA A 27 4.35 -13.06 -7.31
N THR A 28 5.27 -12.44 -8.05
CA THR A 28 5.97 -13.07 -9.19
C THR A 28 7.31 -13.71 -8.81
N GLY A 29 7.62 -13.85 -7.52
CA GLY A 29 8.87 -14.47 -7.03
C GLY A 29 10.13 -13.60 -7.13
N ASN A 30 10.00 -12.34 -7.56
CA ASN A 30 11.16 -11.45 -7.76
C ASN A 30 11.49 -10.66 -6.49
N VAL A 31 12.02 -11.37 -5.49
CA VAL A 31 12.34 -10.83 -4.15
C VAL A 31 13.38 -9.71 -4.22
N GLY A 32 14.37 -9.83 -5.12
CA GLY A 32 15.41 -8.82 -5.29
C GLY A 32 14.86 -7.47 -5.73
N ILE A 33 13.95 -7.46 -6.73
CA ILE A 33 13.27 -6.23 -7.16
C ILE A 33 12.34 -5.73 -6.06
N ALA A 34 11.59 -6.61 -5.39
CA ALA A 34 10.69 -6.23 -4.32
C ALA A 34 11.41 -5.47 -3.19
N ARG A 35 12.58 -5.98 -2.77
CA ARG A 35 13.41 -5.33 -1.74
C ARG A 35 13.94 -3.97 -2.21
N ARG A 36 14.48 -3.87 -3.43
CA ARG A 36 14.97 -2.58 -3.97
C ARG A 36 13.85 -1.55 -4.05
N SER A 37 12.68 -1.94 -4.55
CA SER A 37 11.50 -1.07 -4.60
C SER A 37 11.09 -0.60 -3.20
N ALA A 38 11.12 -1.47 -2.20
CA ALA A 38 10.82 -1.10 -0.81
C ALA A 38 11.85 -0.14 -0.20
N VAL A 39 13.15 -0.33 -0.48
CA VAL A 39 14.23 0.57 -0.05
C VAL A 39 14.06 1.96 -0.66
N GLU A 40 13.86 2.05 -1.98
CA GLU A 40 13.66 3.34 -2.66
C GLU A 40 12.41 4.07 -2.15
N ARG A 41 11.32 3.34 -1.89
CA ARG A 41 10.12 3.94 -1.26
C ARG A 41 10.46 4.55 0.11
N GLY A 42 11.22 3.84 0.94
CA GLY A 42 11.67 4.36 2.24
C GLY A 42 12.53 5.62 2.12
N ILE A 43 13.43 5.67 1.13
CA ILE A 43 14.28 6.84 0.86
C ILE A 43 13.43 8.04 0.41
N LEU A 44 12.46 7.84 -0.48
CA LEU A 44 11.53 8.89 -0.90
C LEU A 44 10.75 9.48 0.28
N MET A 45 10.22 8.61 1.15
CA MET A 45 9.43 9.01 2.31
C MET A 45 10.22 9.71 3.43
N THR A 46 11.54 9.55 3.49
CA THR A 46 12.34 10.01 4.64
C THR A 46 13.45 10.99 4.30
N ARG A 47 13.92 11.03 3.05
CA ARG A 47 15.12 11.78 2.65
C ARG A 47 14.85 12.67 1.44
N ASN A 48 14.45 12.07 0.32
CA ASN A 48 14.45 12.78 -0.96
C ASN A 48 13.21 13.64 -1.16
N ALA A 49 12.04 13.13 -0.80
CA ALA A 49 10.76 13.82 -1.04
C ALA A 49 9.74 13.60 0.10
N PRO A 50 10.13 13.78 1.39
CA PRO A 50 9.22 13.57 2.51
C PRO A 50 8.00 14.51 2.49
N HIS A 51 8.09 15.62 1.76
CA HIS A 51 7.00 16.58 1.57
C HIS A 51 6.01 16.17 0.45
N LEU A 52 6.33 15.15 -0.36
CA LEU A 52 5.47 14.65 -1.44
C LEU A 52 5.00 13.22 -1.20
N VAL A 53 5.81 12.38 -0.56
CA VAL A 53 5.53 10.95 -0.39
C VAL A 53 5.25 10.64 1.08
N HIS A 54 3.99 10.35 1.39
CA HIS A 54 3.51 10.00 2.71
C HIS A 54 2.71 8.69 2.68
N ALA A 55 2.57 8.05 3.85
CA ALA A 55 1.77 6.84 3.99
C ALA A 55 0.30 7.13 3.67
N MET A 56 -0.27 6.36 2.74
CA MET A 56 -1.67 6.46 2.34
C MET A 56 -2.41 5.19 2.77
N PRO A 57 -3.43 5.28 3.63
CA PRO A 57 -4.21 4.10 4.02
C PRO A 57 -4.94 3.49 2.83
N GLN A 58 -4.81 2.17 2.67
CA GLN A 58 -5.52 1.36 1.70
C GLN A 58 -6.40 0.35 2.43
N LEU A 59 -7.71 0.44 2.20
CA LEU A 59 -8.72 -0.35 2.89
C LEU A 59 -9.25 -1.46 1.98
N VAL A 60 -9.19 -2.70 2.44
CA VAL A 60 -9.84 -3.86 1.79
C VAL A 60 -10.99 -4.33 2.67
N PRO A 61 -12.25 -4.09 2.28
CA PRO A 61 -13.40 -4.49 3.06
C PRO A 61 -13.54 -6.01 3.09
N LEU A 62 -13.94 -6.54 4.23
CA LEU A 62 -14.22 -7.95 4.44
C LEU A 62 -15.73 -8.10 4.64
N PHE A 63 -16.39 -8.72 3.66
CA PHE A 63 -17.82 -9.00 3.73
C PHE A 63 -18.06 -10.45 4.17
N ALA A 64 -19.20 -10.75 4.81
CA ALA A 64 -19.53 -12.08 5.31
C ALA A 64 -19.40 -13.19 4.26
N ASP A 65 -19.72 -12.88 2.99
CA ASP A 65 -19.60 -13.77 1.82
C ASP A 65 -18.14 -13.96 1.33
N THR A 66 -17.20 -13.17 1.85
CA THR A 66 -15.77 -13.30 1.55
C THR A 66 -15.24 -14.56 2.24
N GLY A 67 -15.10 -15.65 1.48
CA GLY A 67 -14.58 -16.92 1.98
C GLY A 67 -13.22 -16.80 2.70
N TRP A 68 -13.03 -17.62 3.74
CA TRP A 68 -11.88 -17.57 4.64
C TRP A 68 -10.52 -17.63 3.90
N ALA A 69 -10.42 -18.44 2.85
CA ALA A 69 -9.19 -18.60 2.07
C ALA A 69 -8.78 -17.28 1.39
N LYS A 70 -9.75 -16.53 0.85
CA LYS A 70 -9.50 -15.21 0.25
C LYS A 70 -9.06 -14.20 1.31
N ARG A 71 -9.70 -14.21 2.49
CA ARG A 71 -9.29 -13.34 3.62
C ARG A 71 -7.85 -13.63 4.04
N ALA A 72 -7.50 -14.91 4.16
CA ALA A 72 -6.15 -15.35 4.51
C ALA A 72 -5.14 -14.93 3.45
N LEU A 73 -5.44 -15.12 2.16
CA LEU A 73 -4.55 -14.72 1.06
C LEU A 73 -4.23 -13.23 1.09
N VAL A 74 -5.25 -12.36 1.22
CA VAL A 74 -5.04 -10.91 1.31
C VAL A 74 -4.20 -10.56 2.54
N ARG A 75 -4.53 -11.15 3.69
CA ARG A 75 -3.76 -10.91 4.92
C ARG A 75 -2.30 -11.33 4.79
N THR A 76 -2.02 -12.47 4.17
CA THR A 76 -0.66 -12.96 3.91
C THR A 76 0.10 -11.99 3.00
N GLY A 77 -0.55 -11.46 1.96
CA GLY A 77 0.05 -10.44 1.09
C GLY A 77 0.45 -9.18 1.87
N PHE A 78 -0.42 -8.69 2.75
CA PHE A 78 -0.11 -7.53 3.59
C PHE A 78 1.01 -7.80 4.60
N VAL A 79 1.02 -8.97 5.25
CA VAL A 79 2.11 -9.38 6.14
C VAL A 79 3.44 -9.47 5.40
N ALA A 80 3.45 -9.99 4.16
CA ALA A 80 4.64 -10.01 3.31
C ALA A 80 5.12 -8.59 2.96
N GLY A 81 4.19 -7.67 2.69
CA GLY A 81 4.50 -6.24 2.50
C GLY A 81 5.11 -5.59 3.75
N ASP A 82 4.59 -5.89 4.94
CA ASP A 82 5.16 -5.45 6.21
C ASP A 82 6.58 -6.00 6.44
N GLY A 83 6.82 -7.24 6.01
CA GLY A 83 8.14 -7.87 6.00
C GLY A 83 9.12 -7.12 5.10
N LEU A 84 8.72 -6.80 3.85
CA LEU A 84 9.55 -5.99 2.94
C LEU A 84 9.88 -4.63 3.52
N ARG A 85 8.89 -3.94 4.12
CA ARG A 85 9.10 -2.65 4.78
C ARG A 85 10.18 -2.77 5.85
N ALA A 86 10.09 -3.79 6.71
CA ALA A 86 11.06 -4.03 7.77
C ALA A 86 12.46 -4.34 7.20
N LEU A 87 12.55 -5.21 6.19
CA LEU A 87 13.81 -5.55 5.51
C LEU A 87 14.43 -4.36 4.76
N ALA A 88 13.61 -3.40 4.33
CA ALA A 88 14.04 -2.14 3.73
C ALA A 88 14.44 -1.07 4.77
N GLY A 89 14.34 -1.36 6.07
CA GLY A 89 14.70 -0.43 7.14
C GLY A 89 13.72 0.75 7.31
N THR A 90 12.54 0.70 6.68
CA THR A 90 11.55 1.77 6.81
C THR A 90 10.79 1.60 8.13
N ARG A 91 10.88 2.58 9.04
CA ARG A 91 10.25 2.50 10.37
C ARG A 91 8.73 2.50 10.28
N SER A 92 8.06 1.88 11.25
CA SER A 92 6.59 1.83 11.31
C SER A 92 5.95 3.19 11.61
N SER A 93 6.73 4.14 12.13
CA SER A 93 6.31 5.54 12.28
C SER A 93 6.26 6.30 10.95
N VAL A 94 6.98 5.81 9.92
CA VAL A 94 7.01 6.41 8.57
C VAL A 94 5.99 5.70 7.67
N LEU A 95 6.00 4.37 7.69
CA LEU A 95 5.03 3.55 6.97
C LEU A 95 4.38 2.56 7.95
N PRO A 96 3.13 2.80 8.39
CA PRO A 96 2.48 1.96 9.40
C PRO A 96 2.30 0.51 8.94
N ARG A 97 2.19 -0.39 9.91
CA ARG A 97 1.97 -1.82 9.65
C ARG A 97 0.54 -2.07 9.24
N SER A 98 0.34 -3.11 8.43
CA SER A 98 -1.01 -3.59 8.14
C SER A 98 -1.71 -4.10 9.40
N ARG A 99 -3.03 -3.86 9.50
CA ARG A 99 -3.86 -4.31 10.61
C ARG A 99 -5.28 -4.63 10.18
N ARG A 100 -6.00 -5.38 11.00
CA ARG A 100 -7.46 -5.54 10.86
C ARG A 100 -8.14 -4.40 11.61
N ILE A 101 -9.20 -3.87 11.03
CA ILE A 101 -10.06 -2.85 11.63
C ILE A 101 -11.51 -3.33 11.68
N GLY A 102 -12.27 -2.81 12.63
CA GLY A 102 -13.70 -3.11 12.77
C GLY A 102 -14.54 -2.44 11.68
N ALA A 103 -15.82 -2.83 11.58
CA ALA A 103 -16.76 -2.26 10.62
C ALA A 103 -16.98 -0.75 10.86
N ASP A 104 -17.11 -0.34 12.12
CA ASP A 104 -17.31 1.07 12.49
C ASP A 104 -16.13 1.95 12.06
N GLU A 105 -14.89 1.48 12.31
CA GLU A 105 -13.68 2.18 11.88
C GLU A 105 -13.58 2.25 10.35
N ALA A 106 -13.92 1.17 9.65
CA ALA A 106 -13.93 1.15 8.18
C ALA A 106 -14.96 2.14 7.60
N LEU A 107 -16.15 2.24 8.21
CA LEU A 107 -17.19 3.19 7.81
C LEU A 107 -16.84 4.63 8.15
N ALA A 108 -16.13 4.86 9.26
CA ALA A 108 -15.60 6.20 9.58
C ALA A 108 -14.57 6.66 8.55
N MET A 109 -13.69 5.76 8.07
CA MET A 109 -12.71 6.07 7.02
C MET A 109 -13.34 6.20 5.64
N THR A 110 -14.36 5.40 5.34
CA THR A 110 -15.03 5.33 4.03
C THR A 110 -16.56 5.30 4.20
N PRO A 111 -17.23 6.46 4.40
CA PRO A 111 -18.66 6.51 4.72
C PRO A 111 -19.59 5.97 3.63
N THR A 112 -19.11 5.93 2.39
CA THR A 112 -19.83 5.41 1.22
C THR A 112 -19.66 3.90 1.04
N LEU A 113 -18.92 3.22 1.92
CA LEU A 113 -18.76 1.77 1.88
C LEU A 113 -20.10 1.07 2.17
N ARG A 114 -20.38 -0.01 1.45
CA ARG A 114 -21.55 -0.86 1.69
C ARG A 114 -21.53 -1.38 3.13
N ARG A 115 -22.61 -1.13 3.86
CA ARG A 115 -22.77 -1.54 5.27
C ARG A 115 -23.24 -2.98 5.40
N ASP A 116 -24.09 -3.42 4.48
CA ASP A 116 -24.68 -4.75 4.53
C ASP A 116 -23.61 -5.83 4.47
N ALA A 117 -23.66 -6.75 5.44
CA ALA A 117 -22.74 -7.86 5.61
C ALA A 117 -21.26 -7.46 5.76
N LEU A 118 -20.94 -6.24 6.22
CA LEU A 118 -19.57 -5.80 6.49
C LEU A 118 -19.06 -6.33 7.83
N ASP A 119 -18.05 -7.20 7.81
CA ASP A 119 -17.42 -7.79 9.01
C ASP A 119 -16.22 -6.96 9.53
N GLY A 120 -15.86 -5.90 8.81
CA GLY A 120 -14.67 -5.08 9.05
C GLY A 120 -13.79 -4.95 7.80
N ALA A 121 -12.52 -4.61 7.99
CA ALA A 121 -11.59 -4.45 6.87
C ALA A 121 -10.15 -4.81 7.25
N LEU A 122 -9.32 -5.02 6.23
CA LEU A 122 -7.88 -5.01 6.35
C LEU A 122 -7.38 -3.64 5.90
N LEU A 123 -6.58 -2.99 6.74
CA LEU A 123 -5.96 -1.70 6.49
C LEU A 123 -4.47 -1.90 6.24
N ALA A 124 -3.96 -1.39 5.13
CA ALA A 124 -2.55 -1.45 4.73
C ALA A 124 -2.05 -0.08 4.24
N TYR A 125 -0.74 0.02 3.94
CA TYR A 125 -0.06 1.26 3.57
C TYR A 125 1.07 1.02 2.54
#